data_AF-A0A8T4YVU1-F1
#
_entry.id   AF-A0A8T4YVU1-F1
#
_cell.length_a   1.000
_cell.length_b   1.000
_cell.length_c   1.000
_cell.angle_alpha   90.00
_cell.angle_beta   90.00
_cell.angle_gamma   90.00
#
_symmetry.space_group_name_H-M   'P 1'
#
loop_
_entity.id
_entity.type
_entity.pdbx_description
1 polymer ?
#
loop_
_entity_poly.entity_id
_entity_poly.type
_entity_poly.pdbx_seq_one_letter_code
_entity_poly.pdbx_strand_id
1 'polypeptide(L)' 'MMGWRGYGYGYGFSWIGALLRILLIIIFLALIAFGVYYLVGAGKPAVGGRSLEILKERYAKGEISKEEYEQIKQELSKEE' A
#
# COMPACT_ATOMS: atom_id res chain seq x y z
N MET A 1 -18.17 -53.36 2.21
CA MET A 1 -18.94 -53.60 3.45
C MET A 1 -18.47 -52.58 4.49
N MET A 2 -19.44 -51.85 5.07
CA MET A 2 -19.42 -51.12 6.36
C MET A 2 -18.19 -50.24 6.65
N GLY A 3 -18.28 -48.93 6.89
CA GLY A 3 -19.42 -48.07 7.15
C GLY A 3 -18.88 -46.77 7.74
N TRP A 4 -19.59 -45.67 7.45
CA TRP A 4 -19.49 -44.41 8.18
C TRP A 4 -19.25 -44.60 9.68
N ARG A 5 -18.28 -43.88 10.24
CA ARG A 5 -18.35 -43.31 11.60
C ARG A 5 -17.19 -42.36 11.84
N GLY A 6 -17.54 -41.09 12.01
CA GLY A 6 -16.61 -39.98 12.23
C GLY A 6 -17.20 -38.60 11.95
N TYR A 7 -18.43 -38.52 11.41
CA TYR A 7 -19.27 -37.33 11.55
C TYR A 7 -19.74 -37.25 13.00
N GLY A 8 -19.08 -36.44 13.83
CA GLY A 8 -19.46 -36.44 15.24
C GLY A 8 -18.69 -35.53 16.19
N TYR A 9 -18.14 -34.40 15.76
CA TYR A 9 -17.79 -33.32 16.69
C TYR A 9 -18.05 -31.95 16.08
N GLY A 10 -19.15 -31.31 16.50
CA GLY A 10 -19.10 -29.86 16.69
C GLY A 10 -20.05 -28.96 15.91
N TYR A 11 -21.26 -29.36 15.54
CA TYR A 11 -22.28 -28.43 14.99
C TYR A 11 -22.59 -27.21 15.91
N GLY A 12 -22.19 -27.22 17.19
CA GLY A 12 -22.31 -26.08 18.12
C GLY A 12 -21.05 -25.21 18.29
N PHE A 13 -19.85 -25.70 17.92
CA PHE A 13 -18.58 -24.94 17.94
C PHE A 13 -18.12 -24.51 16.54
N SER A 14 -18.81 -24.97 15.49
CA SER A 14 -18.46 -24.74 14.09
C SER A 14 -18.57 -23.26 13.68
N TRP A 15 -19.47 -22.49 14.29
CA TRP A 15 -19.66 -21.08 13.97
C TRP A 15 -18.57 -20.19 14.58
N ILE A 16 -18.09 -20.51 15.79
CA ILE A 16 -16.94 -19.83 16.43
C ILE A 16 -15.67 -20.10 15.62
N GLY A 17 -15.44 -21.35 15.19
CA GLY A 17 -14.33 -21.69 14.31
C GLY A 17 -14.39 -20.97 12.96
N ALA A 18 -15.58 -20.82 12.39
CA ALA A 18 -15.79 -20.07 11.16
C ALA A 18 -15.52 -18.56 11.35
N LEU A 19 -16.03 -17.97 12.43
CA LEU A 19 -15.79 -16.57 12.78
C LEU A 19 -14.31 -16.26 13.01
N LEU A 20 -13.61 -17.13 13.74
CA LEU A 20 -12.17 -16.96 13.96
C LEU A 20 -11.36 -17.03 12.66
N ARG A 21 -11.74 -17.91 11.72
CA ARG A 21 -11.11 -17.93 10.39
C ARG A 21 -11.34 -16.63 9.62
N ILE A 22 -12.58 -16.14 9.61
CA ILE A 22 -12.93 -14.88 8.93
C ILE A 22 -12.16 -13.72 9.55
N LEU A 23 -12.10 -13.66 10.88
CA LEU A 23 -11.36 -12.63 11.61
C LEU A 23 -9.87 -12.64 11.25
N LEU A 24 -9.25 -13.83 11.20
CA LEU A 24 -7.84 -13.96 10.80
C LEU A 24 -7.59 -13.48 9.37
N ILE A 25 -8.49 -13.79 8.43
CA ILE A 25 -8.40 -13.30 7.04
C ILE A 25 -8.49 -11.78 7.00
N ILE A 26 -9.44 -11.18 7.74
CA ILE A 26 -9.60 -9.73 7.80
C ILE A 26 -8.34 -9.07 8.38
N ILE A 27 -7.80 -9.60 9.48
CA ILE A 27 -6.56 -9.09 10.10
C ILE A 27 -5.39 -9.20 9.11
N PHE A 28 -5.26 -10.33 8.43
CA PHE A 28 -4.20 -10.53 7.44
C PHE A 28 -4.30 -9.55 6.27
N LEU A 29 -5.50 -9.35 5.72
CA LEU A 29 -5.76 -8.35 4.67
C LEU A 29 -5.50 -6.92 5.17
N ALA A 30 -5.89 -6.60 6.40
CA ALA A 30 -5.62 -5.30 7.00
C ALA A 30 -4.13 -5.04 7.19
N LEU A 31 -3.34 -6.05 7.61
CA LEU A 31 -1.88 -5.96 7.71
C LEU A 31 -1.23 -5.75 6.35
N ILE A 32 -1.68 -6.45 5.31
CA ILE A 32 -1.20 -6.24 3.94
C ILE A 32 -1.57 -4.83 3.47
N ALA A 33 -2.83 -4.42 3.64
CA ALA A 33 -3.29 -3.09 3.23
C ALA A 33 -2.54 -1.97 3.98
N PHE A 34 -2.25 -2.15 5.27
CA PHE A 34 -1.45 -1.23 6.06
C PHE A 34 0.01 -1.24 5.59
N GLY A 35 0.63 -2.40 5.38
CA GLY A 35 1.99 -2.49 4.84
C GLY A 35 2.12 -1.81 3.47
N VAL A 36 1.17 -2.06 2.57
CA VAL A 36 1.10 -1.40 1.26
C VAL A 36 0.80 0.09 1.43
N TYR A 37 -0.09 0.50 2.32
CA TYR A 37 -0.35 1.93 2.58
C TYR A 37 0.88 2.65 3.11
N TYR A 38 1.72 2.02 3.93
CA TYR A 38 2.96 2.63 4.40
C TYR A 38 4.05 2.61 3.33
N LEU A 39 4.18 1.53 2.56
CA LEU A 39 5.16 1.43 1.48
C LEU A 39 4.82 2.32 0.28
N VAL A 40 3.54 2.41 -0.09
CA VAL A 40 3.02 3.22 -1.21
C VAL A 40 2.67 4.64 -0.75
N GLY A 41 2.24 4.84 0.49
CA GLY A 41 2.02 6.15 1.08
C GLY A 41 3.31 6.90 1.41
N ALA A 42 4.41 6.19 1.69
CA ALA A 42 5.75 6.78 1.71
C ALA A 42 6.25 7.20 0.32
N GLY A 43 5.63 6.68 -0.75
CA GLY A 43 5.92 7.02 -2.15
C GLY A 43 4.89 7.95 -2.80
N LYS A 44 3.92 8.46 -2.04
CA LYS A 44 3.09 9.58 -2.50
C LYS A 44 3.66 10.85 -1.90
N PRO A 45 4.53 11.59 -2.62
CA PRO A 45 4.72 12.96 -2.24
C PRO A 45 3.33 13.61 -2.23
N ALA A 46 3.08 14.39 -1.18
CA ALA A 46 2.07 15.44 -1.20
C ALA A 46 2.19 16.19 -2.55
N VAL A 47 1.10 16.81 -2.99
CA VAL A 47 0.98 17.43 -4.33
C VAL A 47 2.22 18.26 -4.75
N GLY A 48 3.00 18.82 -3.81
CA GLY A 48 4.30 19.46 -4.04
C GLY A 48 5.44 18.55 -4.55
N GLY A 49 5.61 17.33 -4.05
CA GLY A 49 6.75 16.49 -4.45
C GLY A 49 6.58 15.77 -5.80
N ARG A 50 5.36 15.67 -6.35
CA ARG A 50 5.16 15.17 -7.73
C ARG A 50 5.78 16.14 -8.75
N SER A 51 5.66 17.45 -8.50
CA SER A 51 6.25 18.48 -9.36
C SER A 51 7.79 18.42 -9.35
N LEU A 52 8.38 18.22 -8.16
CA LEU A 52 9.84 18.04 -8.02
C LEU A 52 10.34 16.73 -8.65
N GLU A 53 9.57 15.65 -8.58
CA GLU A 53 9.91 14.38 -9.18
C GLU A 53 9.89 14.45 -10.72
N ILE A 54 8.88 15.11 -11.30
CA ILE A 54 8.81 15.39 -12.74
C ILE A 54 9.98 16.29 -13.18
N LEU A 55 10.30 17.32 -12.39
CA LEU A 55 11.43 18.22 -12.67
C LEU A 55 12.76 17.45 -12.71
N LYS A 56 12.97 16.56 -11.74
CA LYS A 56 14.17 15.71 -11.67
C LYS A 56 14.26 14.72 -12.83
N GLU A 57 13.14 14.15 -13.26
CA GLU A 57 13.09 13.25 -14.42
C GLU A 57 13.51 13.96 -15.72
N ARG A 58 13.03 15.19 -15.96
CA ARG A 58 13.39 15.98 -17.15
C ARG A 58 14.86 16.40 -17.16
N TYR A 59 15.41 16.75 -16.00
CA TYR A 59 16.84 17.03 -15.85
C TYR A 59 17.69 15.78 -16.14
N ALA A 60 17.27 14.61 -15.64
CA ALA A 60 17.96 13.35 -15.91
C ALA A 60 17.89 12.92 -17.39
N LYS A 61 16.80 13.27 -18.09
CA LYS A 61 16.67 13.09 -19.54
C LYS A 61 17.47 14.11 -20.35
N GLY A 62 18.02 15.14 -19.72
CA GLY A 62 18.71 16.24 -20.39
C GLY A 62 17.78 17.16 -21.19
N GLU A 63 16.47 17.13 -20.90
CA GLU A 63 15.47 17.99 -21.56
C GLU A 63 15.51 19.44 -21.05
N ILE A 64 16.12 19.66 -19.88
CA ILE A 64 16.30 20.98 -19.25
C ILE A 64 17.74 21.15 -18.79
N SER A 65 18.23 22.38 -18.81
CA SER A 65 19.57 22.72 -18.31
C SER A 65 19.63 22.72 -16.78
N LYS A 66 20.84 22.76 -16.24
CA LYS A 66 21.07 22.86 -14.78
C LYS A 66 20.53 24.18 -14.23
N GLU A 67 20.63 25.25 -15.00
CA GLU A 67 20.15 26.59 -14.65
C GLU A 67 18.61 26.60 -14.54
N GLU A 68 17.92 26.01 -15.52
CA GLU A 68 16.46 25.87 -15.53
C GLU A 68 15.97 24.99 -14.37
N TYR A 69 16.66 23.89 -14.10
CA TYR A 69 16.35 23.01 -12.98
C TYR A 69 16.41 23.74 -11.62
N GLU A 70 17.46 24.52 -11.37
CA GLU A 70 17.61 25.24 -10.10
C GLU A 70 16.59 26.37 -9.93
N GLN A 71 16.22 27.07 -11.01
CA GLN A 71 15.18 28.10 -10.97
C GLN A 71 13.82 27.51 -10.58
N ILE A 72 13.37 26.48 -11.30
CA ILE A 72 12.06 25.86 -11.07
C ILE A 72 12.00 25.18 -9.70
N LYS A 73 13.12 24.55 -9.27
CA LYS A 73 13.20 23.93 -7.94
C LYS A 73 13.04 24.96 -6.82
N GLN A 74 13.63 26.15 -6.96
CA GLN A 74 13.48 27.23 -5.98
C GLN A 74 12.05 27.79 -5.95
N GLU A 75 11.38 27.88 -7.10
CA GLU A 75 9.98 28.30 -7.17
C GLU A 75 9.05 27.25 -6.52
N LEU A 76 9.21 25.98 -6.88
CA LEU A 76 8.41 24.88 -6.31
C LEU A 76 8.60 24.70 -4.80
N SER A 77 9.77 25.05 -4.27
CA SER A 77 10.07 24.98 -2.82
C SER A 77 9.54 26.19 -2.04
N LYS A 78 9.08 27.25 -2.72
CA LYS A 78 8.49 28.45 -2.09
C LYS A 78 6.95 28.42 -2.03
N GLU A 79 6.33 27.53 -2.81
CA GLU A 79 4.86 27.34 -2.82
C GLU A 79 4.37 26.29 -1.80
N GLU A 80 5.27 25.59 -1.11
CA GLU A 80 4.97 24.78 0.09
C GLU A 80 5.04 25.60 1.39
#